data_AF-A0A7W0LN87-F1
#
_entry.id   AF-A0A7W0LN87-F1
#
_cell.length_a   1.000
_cell.length_b   1.000
_cell.length_c   1.000
_cell.angle_alpha   90.00
_cell.angle_beta   90.00
_cell.angle_gamma   90.00
#
_symmetry.space_group_name_H-M   'P 1'
#
loop_
_entity.id
_entity.type
_entity.pdbx_description
1 polymer ?
#
loop_
_entity_poly.entity_id
_entity_poly.type
_entity_poly.pdbx_seq_one_letter_code
_entity_poly.pdbx_strand_id
1 'polypeptide(L)'
;MRRAALPLVLVALAGCSREKAESLPVACQDATAVEEAMKRAPEPVEVDGRLLSECFPRDANGGDVQLVGTTFNYVAGRLADRRDAIRLGYLVGAARRGAERSQSGIYAELLRRLENELDLVDTGTPAFGAAERAGRERG
;
A
#
# COMPACT_ATOMS: atom_id res chain seq x y z
N MET A 1 26.48 -62.22 10.95
CA MET A 1 26.06 -61.25 9.91
C MET A 1 24.59 -60.92 10.10
N ARG A 2 24.25 -59.84 10.82
CA ARG A 2 22.86 -59.37 11.01
C ARG A 2 22.71 -58.02 10.32
N ARG A 3 21.93 -57.98 9.24
CA ARG A 3 21.70 -56.81 8.39
C ARG A 3 20.85 -55.79 9.16
N ALA A 4 21.35 -54.57 9.27
CA ALA A 4 20.60 -53.42 9.78
C ALA A 4 19.57 -52.98 8.74
N ALA A 5 18.31 -52.84 9.15
CA ALA A 5 17.27 -52.21 8.35
C ALA A 5 17.20 -50.73 8.75
N LEU A 6 17.58 -49.83 7.83
CA LEU A 6 17.44 -48.38 7.96
C LEU A 6 16.01 -48.00 7.54
N PRO A 7 15.21 -47.29 8.37
CA PRO A 7 13.93 -46.77 7.91
C PRO A 7 14.16 -45.50 7.07
N LEU A 8 13.64 -45.51 5.84
CA LEU A 8 13.62 -44.38 4.92
C LEU A 8 12.55 -43.39 5.38
N VAL A 9 12.96 -42.25 5.93
CA VAL A 9 12.06 -41.15 6.30
C VAL A 9 11.70 -40.39 5.00
N LEU A 10 10.50 -40.63 4.47
CA LEU A 10 9.90 -39.77 3.44
C LEU A 10 9.41 -38.48 4.12
N VAL A 11 10.20 -37.42 4.02
CA VAL A 11 9.72 -36.06 4.30
C VAL A 11 8.85 -35.64 3.12
N ALA A 12 7.53 -35.74 3.28
CA ALA A 12 6.58 -35.13 2.36
C ALA A 12 6.73 -33.61 2.47
N LEU A 13 7.34 -33.00 1.45
CA LEU A 13 7.25 -31.56 1.20
C LEU A 13 5.78 -31.25 0.90
N ALA A 14 5.01 -30.94 1.95
CA ALA A 14 3.75 -30.23 1.82
C ALA A 14 4.10 -28.83 1.28
N GLY A 15 4.19 -28.72 -0.05
CA GLY A 15 4.22 -27.45 -0.73
C GLY A 15 2.95 -26.70 -0.34
N CYS A 16 3.11 -25.67 0.48
CA CYS A 16 2.05 -24.73 0.79
C CYS A 16 1.56 -24.13 -0.52
N SER A 17 0.49 -24.68 -1.08
CA SER A 17 -0.26 -24.05 -2.15
C SER A 17 -0.87 -22.79 -1.55
N ARG A 18 -0.17 -21.66 -1.68
CA ARG A 18 -0.75 -20.34 -1.43
C ARG A 18 -1.90 -20.21 -2.42
N GLU A 19 -3.11 -20.38 -1.93
CA GLU A 19 -4.31 -19.94 -2.62
C GLU A 19 -4.08 -18.51 -3.08
N LYS A 20 -4.53 -18.19 -4.31
CA LYS A 20 -4.22 -16.97 -5.05
C LYS A 20 -4.47 -15.73 -4.18
N ALA A 21 -3.44 -15.28 -3.46
CA ALA A 21 -3.42 -13.96 -2.88
C ALA A 21 -3.63 -12.99 -4.05
N GLU A 22 -4.54 -12.05 -3.90
CA GLU A 22 -4.72 -10.99 -4.89
C GLU A 22 -3.37 -10.28 -5.02
N SER A 23 -2.66 -10.56 -6.11
CA SER A 23 -1.28 -10.11 -6.27
C SER A 23 -1.24 -8.61 -6.36
N LEU A 24 -0.28 -7.98 -5.67
CA LEU A 24 -0.06 -6.55 -5.76
C LEU A 24 0.07 -6.12 -7.24
N PRO A 25 -0.80 -5.23 -7.75
CA PRO A 25 -0.72 -4.79 -9.13
C PRO A 25 0.63 -4.14 -9.43
N VAL A 26 1.23 -4.43 -10.59
CA VAL A 26 2.55 -3.91 -10.98
C VAL A 26 2.57 -2.37 -10.97
N ALA A 27 1.46 -1.75 -11.39
CA ALA A 27 1.37 -0.29 -11.44
C ALA A 27 1.44 0.37 -10.05
N CYS A 28 1.04 -0.34 -8.98
CA CYS A 28 1.18 0.14 -7.60
C CYS A 28 2.62 0.06 -7.06
N GLN A 29 3.54 -0.51 -7.84
CA GLN A 29 4.96 -0.66 -7.52
C GLN A 29 5.83 0.35 -8.29
N ASP A 30 5.23 1.13 -9.20
CA ASP A 30 5.92 2.15 -9.99
C ASP A 30 5.59 3.53 -9.43
N ALA A 31 6.58 4.13 -8.76
CA ALA A 31 6.45 5.46 -8.17
C ALA A 31 6.17 6.56 -9.21
N THR A 32 6.67 6.39 -10.44
CA THR A 32 6.42 7.35 -11.52
C THR A 32 4.96 7.30 -11.94
N ALA A 33 4.40 6.09 -12.11
CA ALA A 33 2.99 5.91 -12.46
C ALA A 33 2.07 6.47 -11.37
N VAL A 34 2.38 6.21 -10.09
CA VAL A 34 1.62 6.75 -8.97
C VAL A 34 1.74 8.28 -8.90
N GLU A 35 2.94 8.86 -9.03
CA GLU A 35 3.13 10.33 -9.02
C GLU A 35 2.37 11.01 -10.16
N GLU A 36 2.38 10.44 -11.37
CA GLU A 36 1.63 10.95 -12.51
C GLU A 36 0.12 10.91 -12.27
N ALA A 37 -0.40 9.79 -11.75
CA ALA A 37 -1.81 9.66 -11.43
C ALA A 37 -2.26 10.68 -10.37
N MET A 38 -1.42 10.96 -9.37
CA MET A 38 -1.69 11.93 -8.31
C MET A 38 -1.96 13.34 -8.82
N LYS A 39 -1.59 13.68 -10.07
CA LYS A 39 -1.95 14.97 -10.68
C LYS A 39 -3.46 15.22 -10.72
N ARG A 40 -4.28 14.15 -10.73
CA ARG A 40 -5.75 14.20 -10.74
C ARG A 40 -6.38 14.53 -9.38
N ALA A 41 -5.68 14.33 -8.27
CA ALA A 41 -6.23 14.62 -6.96
C ALA A 41 -6.67 16.11 -6.86
N PRO A 42 -7.81 16.41 -6.22
CA PRO A 42 -8.59 15.54 -5.33
C PRO A 42 -9.71 14.72 -6.01
N GLU A 43 -9.79 14.73 -7.34
CA GLU A 43 -10.66 13.79 -8.07
C GLU A 43 -10.17 12.35 -7.92
N PRO A 44 -11.01 11.33 -8.19
CA PRO A 44 -10.58 9.94 -8.16
C PRO A 44 -9.26 9.72 -8.90
N VAL A 45 -8.27 9.22 -8.16
CA VAL A 45 -6.94 8.88 -8.66
C VAL A 45 -6.91 7.39 -8.92
N GLU A 46 -6.68 7.06 -10.18
CA GLU A 46 -6.54 5.69 -10.64
C GLU A 46 -5.16 5.50 -11.25
N VAL A 47 -4.56 4.35 -10.97
CA VAL A 47 -3.33 3.88 -11.60
C VAL A 47 -3.68 2.59 -12.32
N ASP A 48 -3.50 2.56 -13.64
CA ASP A 48 -3.88 1.41 -14.48
C ASP A 48 -5.36 0.98 -14.30
N GLY A 49 -6.25 1.98 -14.23
CA GLY A 49 -7.71 1.78 -14.07
C GLY A 49 -8.14 1.28 -12.68
N ARG A 50 -7.25 1.35 -11.68
CA ARG A 50 -7.48 0.88 -10.31
C ARG A 50 -7.31 2.03 -9.33
N LEU A 51 -8.18 2.14 -8.33
CA LEU A 51 -8.08 3.17 -7.29
C LEU A 51 -6.82 2.95 -6.42
N LEU A 52 -6.25 4.02 -5.86
CA LEU A 52 -5.05 3.91 -5.02
C LEU A 52 -5.24 3.02 -3.79
N SER A 53 -6.42 3.02 -3.17
CA SER A 53 -6.76 2.16 -2.03
C SER A 53 -6.79 0.68 -2.40
N GLU A 54 -6.92 0.33 -3.69
CA GLU A 54 -6.88 -1.04 -4.19
C GLU A 54 -5.44 -1.51 -4.44
N CYS A 55 -4.44 -0.64 -4.22
CA CYS A 55 -3.03 -1.01 -4.08
C CYS A 55 -2.72 -1.67 -2.73
N PHE A 56 -3.70 -1.76 -1.82
CA PHE A 56 -3.55 -2.38 -0.49
C PHE A 56 -4.36 -3.69 -0.47
N PRO A 57 -3.87 -4.77 -1.11
CA PRO A 57 -4.60 -6.03 -1.17
C PRO A 57 -4.86 -6.59 0.24
N ARG A 58 -6.00 -7.27 0.39
CA ARG A 58 -6.47 -7.75 1.71
C ARG A 58 -5.58 -8.81 2.31
N ASP A 59 -5.08 -9.71 1.47
CA ASP A 59 -4.25 -10.87 1.84
C ASP A 59 -2.76 -10.59 1.61
N ALA A 60 -2.36 -9.33 1.76
CA ALA A 60 -0.98 -8.90 1.59
C ALA A 60 -0.03 -9.63 2.54
N ASN A 61 1.13 -10.01 2.02
CA ASN A 61 2.25 -10.47 2.83
C ASN A 61 3.27 -9.33 3.04
N GLY A 62 4.28 -9.58 3.88
CA GLY A 62 5.30 -8.56 4.17
C GLY A 62 6.06 -8.03 2.93
N GLY A 63 6.22 -8.86 1.89
CA GLY A 63 6.81 -8.43 0.63
C GLY A 63 5.92 -7.45 -0.14
N ASP A 64 4.61 -7.68 -0.18
CA ASP A 64 3.65 -6.77 -0.81
C ASP A 64 3.64 -5.41 -0.09
N VAL A 65 3.61 -5.45 1.25
CA VAL A 65 3.68 -4.24 2.10
C VAL A 65 4.96 -3.45 1.84
N GLN A 66 6.11 -4.14 1.69
CA GLN A 66 7.38 -3.50 1.42
C GLN A 66 7.40 -2.81 0.04
N LEU A 67 6.83 -3.44 -0.99
CA LEU A 67 6.78 -2.91 -2.36
C LEU A 67 5.85 -1.69 -2.46
N VAL A 68 4.62 -1.80 -1.95
CA VAL A 68 3.69 -0.66 -1.83
C VAL A 68 4.33 0.45 -1.00
N GLY A 69 4.89 0.08 0.15
CA GLY A 69 5.47 1.04 1.08
C GLY A 69 6.64 1.83 0.49
N THR A 70 7.50 1.19 -0.30
CA THR A 70 8.58 1.89 -1.03
C THR A 70 8.00 2.95 -1.96
N THR A 71 6.99 2.56 -2.74
CA THR A 71 6.36 3.42 -3.75
C THR A 71 5.62 4.59 -3.13
N PHE A 72 4.73 4.32 -2.17
CA PHE A 72 3.87 5.32 -1.56
C PHE A 72 4.65 6.28 -0.66
N ASN A 73 5.64 5.81 0.10
CA ASN A 73 6.47 6.72 0.90
C ASN A 73 7.30 7.66 0.00
N TYR A 74 7.84 7.15 -1.12
CA TYR A 74 8.55 8.00 -2.07
C TYR A 74 7.64 9.12 -2.62
N VAL A 75 6.45 8.77 -3.09
CA VAL A 75 5.50 9.76 -3.61
C VAL A 75 5.04 10.73 -2.52
N ALA A 76 4.76 10.25 -1.31
CA ALA A 76 4.36 11.08 -0.18
C ALA A 76 5.44 12.11 0.17
N GLY A 77 6.71 11.68 0.32
CA GLY A 77 7.83 12.57 0.61
C GLY A 77 8.01 13.65 -0.48
N ARG A 78 7.86 13.28 -1.76
CA ARG A 78 7.91 14.25 -2.88
C ARG A 78 6.78 15.27 -2.83
N LEU A 79 5.57 14.86 -2.44
CA LEU A 79 4.43 15.76 -2.27
C LEU A 79 4.66 16.69 -1.06
N ALA A 80 5.19 16.14 0.03
CA ALA A 80 5.53 16.87 1.25
C ALA A 80 6.62 17.92 1.02
N ASP A 81 7.69 17.57 0.30
CA ASP A 81 8.77 18.49 -0.10
C ASP A 81 8.23 19.68 -0.90
N ARG A 82 7.25 19.44 -1.78
CA ARG A 82 6.57 20.47 -2.58
C ARG A 82 5.49 21.22 -1.80
N ARG A 83 5.24 20.87 -0.54
CA ARG A 83 4.16 21.39 0.32
C ARG A 83 2.77 21.22 -0.33
N ASP A 84 2.58 20.15 -1.09
CA ASP A 84 1.34 19.86 -1.82
C ASP A 84 0.31 19.19 -0.91
N ALA A 85 -0.31 20.00 -0.06
CA ALA A 85 -1.26 19.55 0.97
C ALA A 85 -2.45 18.79 0.38
N ILE A 86 -2.96 19.20 -0.78
CA ILE A 86 -4.15 18.59 -1.41
C ILE A 86 -3.83 17.16 -1.84
N ARG A 87 -2.75 16.97 -2.61
CA ARG A 87 -2.39 15.63 -3.10
C ARG A 87 -1.94 14.73 -1.96
N LEU A 88 -1.14 15.25 -1.02
CA LEU A 88 -0.69 14.47 0.13
C LEU A 88 -1.87 14.03 1.01
N GLY A 89 -2.81 14.93 1.29
CA GLY A 89 -4.03 14.61 2.04
C GLY A 89 -4.85 13.52 1.35
N TYR A 90 -5.06 13.64 0.04
CA TYR A 90 -5.75 12.61 -0.75
C TYR A 90 -5.04 11.25 -0.67
N LEU A 91 -3.71 11.22 -0.85
CA LEU A 91 -2.91 9.99 -0.79
C LEU A 91 -3.05 9.29 0.58
N VAL A 92 -2.93 10.04 1.67
CA VAL A 92 -3.10 9.51 3.03
C VAL A 92 -4.52 8.97 3.24
N GLY A 93 -5.53 9.69 2.77
CA GLY A 93 -6.92 9.24 2.83
C GLY A 93 -7.16 7.92 2.09
N ALA A 94 -6.65 7.80 0.86
CA ALA A 94 -6.75 6.60 0.05
C ALA A 94 -6.00 5.41 0.67
N ALA A 95 -4.78 5.66 1.18
CA ALA A 95 -3.99 4.64 1.87
C ALA A 95 -4.70 4.11 3.11
N ARG A 96 -5.30 4.99 3.92
CA ARG A 96 -6.10 4.57 5.09
C ARG A 96 -7.30 3.71 4.68
N ARG A 97 -8.03 4.11 3.64
CA ARG A 97 -9.16 3.32 3.10
C ARG A 97 -8.72 1.93 2.66
N GLY A 98 -7.57 1.82 2.01
CA GLY A 98 -6.99 0.55 1.58
C GLY A 98 -6.58 -0.33 2.76
N ALA A 99 -5.82 0.24 3.69
CA ALA A 99 -5.33 -0.46 4.88
C ALA A 99 -6.48 -0.95 5.80
N GLU A 100 -7.56 -0.20 5.96
CA GLU A 100 -8.74 -0.63 6.75
C GLU A 100 -9.41 -1.89 6.21
N ARG A 101 -9.25 -2.19 4.92
CA ARG A 101 -9.79 -3.40 4.30
C ARG A 101 -8.88 -4.62 4.46
N SER A 102 -7.64 -4.41 4.88
CA SER A 102 -6.63 -5.46 5.02
C SER A 102 -6.68 -6.15 6.37
N GLN A 103 -6.18 -7.38 6.43
CA GLN A 103 -6.16 -8.15 7.67
C GLN A 103 -5.07 -7.67 8.63
N SER A 104 -5.35 -7.76 9.93
CA SER A 104 -4.37 -7.76 11.03
C SER A 104 -3.43 -6.54 11.14
N GLY A 105 -3.82 -5.37 10.61
CA GLY A 105 -3.05 -4.13 10.76
C GLY A 105 -1.67 -4.16 10.10
N ILE A 106 -1.47 -5.02 9.09
CA ILE A 106 -0.17 -5.24 8.44
C ILE A 106 0.43 -3.96 7.82
N TYR A 107 -0.42 -2.98 7.46
CA TYR A 107 0.00 -1.68 6.93
C TYR A 107 0.13 -0.57 7.98
N ALA A 108 -0.03 -0.85 9.28
CA ALA A 108 -0.05 0.20 10.31
C ALA A 108 1.23 1.06 10.32
N GLU A 109 2.39 0.44 10.17
CA GLU A 109 3.67 1.14 10.10
C GLU A 109 3.81 1.96 8.80
N LEU A 110 3.27 1.48 7.68
CA LEU A 110 3.23 2.26 6.44
C LEU A 110 2.35 3.50 6.61
N LEU A 111 1.13 3.33 7.14
CA LEU A 111 0.23 4.47 7.40
C LEU A 111 0.88 5.51 8.29
N ARG A 112 1.52 5.08 9.40
CA ARG A 112 2.23 5.98 10.31
C ARG A 112 3.31 6.79 9.59
N ARG A 113 4.05 6.19 8.64
CA ARG A 113 5.05 6.92 7.85
C ARG A 113 4.43 7.94 6.91
N LEU A 114 3.36 7.56 6.20
CA LEU A 114 2.64 8.48 5.33
C LEU A 114 2.04 9.65 6.12
N GLU A 115 1.56 9.40 7.33
CA GLU A 115 1.04 10.43 8.23
C GLU A 115 2.14 11.36 8.75
N ASN A 116 3.34 10.85 9.02
CA ASN A 116 4.47 11.70 9.40
C ASN A 116 4.84 12.73 8.31
N GLU A 117 4.62 12.42 7.03
CA GLU A 117 4.85 13.38 5.95
C GLU A 117 3.91 14.60 6.03
N LEU A 118 2.77 14.48 6.73
CA LEU A 118 1.82 15.57 6.93
C LEU A 118 2.39 16.68 7.82
N ASP A 119 3.42 16.42 8.63
CA ASP A 119 4.09 17.44 9.45
C ASP A 119 4.71 18.56 8.58
N LEU A 120 4.89 18.29 7.28
CA LEU A 120 5.41 19.23 6.32
C LEU A 120 4.31 20.01 5.57
N VAL A 121 3.02 19.86 5.86
CA VAL A 121 1.96 20.63 5.17
C VAL A 121 0.99 21.28 6.15
N ASP A 122 0.27 22.30 5.67
CA ASP A 122 -0.81 22.91 6.46
C ASP A 122 -2.09 22.05 6.38
N THR A 123 -2.24 21.18 7.39
CA THR A 123 -3.40 20.30 7.54
C THR A 123 -4.64 21.02 8.10
N GLY A 124 -4.51 22.26 8.56
CA GLY A 124 -5.61 23.06 9.10
C GLY A 124 -6.53 23.64 8.03
N THR A 125 -6.14 23.55 6.76
CA THR A 125 -6.92 24.15 5.66
C THR A 125 -8.16 23.32 5.31
N PRO A 126 -9.29 23.98 4.94
CA PRO A 126 -10.47 23.27 4.43
C PRO A 126 -10.17 22.44 3.17
N ALA A 127 -9.23 22.89 2.34
CA ALA A 127 -8.81 22.19 1.13
C ALA A 127 -8.11 20.87 1.46
N PHE A 128 -7.21 20.85 2.44
CA PHE A 128 -6.59 19.61 2.93
C PHE A 128 -7.66 18.63 3.42
N GLY A 129 -8.53 19.08 4.33
CA GLY A 129 -9.57 18.21 4.90
C GLY A 129 -10.54 17.67 3.84
N ALA A 130 -10.87 18.45 2.82
CA ALA A 130 -11.69 17.99 1.69
C ALA A 130 -10.96 16.94 0.85
N ALA A 131 -9.68 17.12 0.57
CA ALA A 131 -8.88 16.18 -0.20
C ALA A 131 -8.66 14.86 0.54
N GLU A 132 -8.35 14.92 1.84
CA GLU A 132 -8.21 13.73 2.69
C GLU A 132 -9.51 12.92 2.75
N ARG A 133 -10.66 13.58 2.95
CA ARG A 133 -11.97 12.91 2.89
C ARG A 133 -12.24 12.31 1.51
N ALA A 134 -11.92 13.03 0.43
CA ALA A 134 -12.08 12.52 -0.93
C ALA A 134 -11.25 11.24 -1.14
N GLY A 135 -10.01 11.19 -0.64
CA GLY A 135 -9.19 9.98 -0.67
C GLY A 135 -9.80 8.84 0.16
N ARG A 136 -10.32 9.13 1.36
CA ARG A 136 -11.00 8.13 2.21
C ARG A 136 -12.23 7.51 1.56
N GLU A 137 -12.99 8.30 0.81
CA GLU A 137 -14.27 7.86 0.22
C GLU A 137 -14.08 7.22 -1.16
N ARG A 138 -13.31 7.89 -2.02
CA ARG A 138 -13.23 7.65 -3.47
C ARG A 138 -11.81 7.38 -3.98
N GLY A 139 -10.83 7.34 -3.08
CA GLY A 139 -9.46 6.92 -3.40
C GLY A 139 -9.29 5.43 -3.35
#